data_AF-A0A4V2AR75-F1
#
_entry.id   AF-A0A4V2AR75-F1
#
_cell.length_a   1.000
_cell.length_b   1.000
_cell.length_c   1.000
_cell.angle_alpha   90.00
_cell.angle_beta   90.00
_cell.angle_gamma   90.00
#
_symmetry.space_group_name_H-M   'P 1'
#
loop_
_entity.id
_entity.type
_entity.pdbx_description
1 polymer ?
#
loop_
_entity_poly.entity_id
_entity_poly.type
_entity_poly.pdbx_seq_one_letter_code
_entity_poly.pdbx_strand_id
1 'polypeptide(L)' 'MKRSEINKAISTSKDFFEKNGWVLPPNPKWDITDFGLGDFDKIGLVLINFAEEVEYCEKLFLKVGDKSGRNSDVGRG' A
#
# COMPACT_ATOMS: atom_id res chain seq x y z
N MET A 1 -6.42 -13.43 5.34
CA MET A 1 -6.36 -13.14 3.89
C MET A 1 -5.82 -14.32 3.07
N LYS A 2 -6.37 -14.57 1.89
CA LYS A 2 -5.87 -15.56 0.92
C LYS A 2 -4.60 -15.03 0.22
N ARG A 3 -3.73 -15.94 -0.23
CA ARG A 3 -2.50 -15.56 -0.96
C ARG A 3 -2.78 -14.78 -2.25
N SER A 4 -3.89 -15.06 -2.91
CA SER A 4 -4.35 -14.31 -4.09
C SER A 4 -4.68 -12.85 -3.77
N GLU A 5 -5.28 -12.58 -2.61
CA GLU A 5 -5.60 -11.22 -2.16
C GLU A 5 -4.33 -10.43 -1.83
N ILE A 6 -3.38 -11.09 -1.15
CA ILE A 6 -2.05 -10.53 -0.86
C ILE A 6 -1.32 -10.14 -2.16
N ASN A 7 -1.23 -11.05 -3.13
CA ASN A 7 -0.57 -10.77 -4.40
C ASN A 7 -1.23 -9.61 -5.16
N LYS A 8 -2.57 -9.53 -5.13
CA LYS A 8 -3.33 -8.43 -5.74
C LYS A 8 -3.04 -7.09 -5.03
N ALA A 9 -2.98 -7.09 -3.70
CA ALA A 9 -2.64 -5.91 -2.91
C ALA A 9 -1.22 -5.40 -3.23
N ILE A 10 -0.24 -6.29 -3.32
CA ILE A 10 1.14 -5.94 -3.73
C ILE A 10 1.15 -5.28 -5.11
N SER A 11 0.55 -5.94 -6.11
CA SER A 11 0.54 -5.43 -7.49
C SER A 11 -0.12 -4.05 -7.57
N THR A 12 -1.28 -3.89 -6.92
CA THR A 12 -2.04 -2.62 -6.96
C THR A 12 -1.29 -1.50 -6.25
N SER A 13 -0.65 -1.82 -5.11
CA SER A 13 0.12 -0.84 -4.34
C SER A 13 1.41 -0.43 -5.06
N LYS A 14 2.08 -1.39 -5.72
CA LYS A 14 3.25 -1.10 -6.56
C LYS A 14 2.90 -0.10 -7.65
N ASP A 15 1.83 -0.36 -8.41
CA ASP A 15 1.37 0.57 -9.46
C ASP A 15 1.02 1.95 -8.89
N PHE A 16 0.40 1.99 -7.70
CA PHE A 16 0.08 3.24 -7.03
C PHE A 16 1.34 4.03 -6.67
N PHE A 17 2.35 3.40 -6.06
CA PHE A 17 3.59 4.06 -5.68
C PHE A 17 4.35 4.59 -6.91
N GLU A 18 4.50 3.76 -7.95
CA GLU A 18 5.19 4.15 -9.19
C GLU A 18 4.48 5.34 -9.88
N LYS A 19 3.14 5.33 -9.96
CA LYS A 19 2.36 6.44 -10.51
C LYS A 19 2.49 7.75 -9.73
N ASN A 20 2.78 7.67 -8.43
CA ASN A 20 3.01 8.83 -7.57
C ASN A 20 4.50 9.21 -7.49
N GLY A 21 5.35 8.68 -8.37
CA GLY A 21 6.75 9.06 -8.50
C GLY A 21 7.71 8.37 -7.53
N TRP A 22 7.26 7.35 -6.80
CA TRP A 22 8.13 6.57 -5.94
C TRP A 22 8.92 5.53 -6.74
N VAL A 23 10.22 5.50 -6.52
CA VAL A 23 11.09 4.41 -6.98
C VAL A 23 11.20 3.41 -5.85
N LEU A 24 10.73 2.18 -6.10
CA LEU A 24 10.82 1.10 -5.13
C LEU A 24 12.21 0.45 -5.17
N PRO A 25 12.72 -0.07 -4.03
CA PRO A 25 13.95 -0.85 -4.02
C PRO A 25 13.80 -2.11 -4.90
N PRO A 26 14.90 -2.71 -5.38
CA PRO A 26 14.85 -3.87 -6.28
C PRO A 26 14.15 -5.08 -5.65
N ASN A 27 14.24 -5.24 -4.32
CA ASN A 27 13.56 -6.29 -3.56
C ASN A 27 12.77 -5.65 -2.39
N PRO A 28 11.59 -5.07 -2.65
CA PRO A 28 10.83 -4.42 -1.58
C PRO A 28 10.34 -5.44 -0.55
N LYS A 29 10.53 -5.10 0.72
CA LYS A 29 10.02 -5.88 1.85
C LYS A 29 8.58 -5.46 2.14
N TRP A 30 7.63 -6.22 1.60
CA TRP A 30 6.20 -5.96 1.77
C TRP A 30 5.66 -6.53 3.08
N ASP A 31 4.82 -5.76 3.74
CA ASP A 31 3.96 -6.22 4.83
C ASP A 31 2.50 -5.81 4.53
N ILE A 32 1.55 -6.70 4.82
CA ILE A 32 0.14 -6.56 4.46
C ILE A 32 -0.70 -7.11 5.59
N THR A 33 -1.65 -6.29 6.06
CA THR A 33 -2.53 -6.68 7.15
C THR A 33 -3.95 -6.15 6.95
N ASP A 34 -4.94 -6.99 7.27
CA ASP A 34 -6.34 -6.64 7.48
C ASP A 34 -6.68 -6.52 8.97
N PHE A 35 -5.65 -6.49 9.83
CA PHE A 35 -5.75 -6.49 11.28
C PHE A 35 -6.53 -7.68 11.87
N GLY A 36 -6.63 -8.80 11.12
CA GLY A 36 -7.40 -9.97 11.53
C GLY A 36 -8.93 -9.78 11.42
N LEU A 37 -9.39 -8.71 10.77
CA LEU A 37 -10.82 -8.40 10.64
C LEU A 37 -11.49 -9.13 9.47
N GLY A 38 -10.72 -9.73 8.57
CA GLY A 38 -11.23 -10.47 7.41
C GLY A 38 -11.83 -9.60 6.30
N ASP A 39 -11.66 -8.28 6.37
CA ASP A 39 -12.17 -7.31 5.39
C ASP A 39 -11.09 -6.28 5.03
N PHE A 40 -10.12 -6.73 4.23
CA PHE A 40 -8.97 -5.91 3.82
C PHE A 40 -9.37 -4.69 2.98
N ASP A 41 -10.38 -4.83 2.10
CA ASP A 41 -10.80 -3.76 1.20
C ASP A 41 -11.42 -2.57 1.95
N LYS A 42 -12.02 -2.84 3.12
CA LYS A 42 -12.59 -1.82 3.99
C LYS A 42 -11.58 -1.27 4.99
N ILE A 43 -10.77 -2.13 5.60
CA ILE A 43 -9.80 -1.78 6.63
C ILE A 43 -8.54 -2.61 6.40
N GLY A 44 -7.55 -2.01 5.75
CA GLY A 44 -6.29 -2.67 5.50
C GLY A 44 -5.12 -1.70 5.44
N LEU A 45 -3.92 -2.26 5.53
CA LEU A 45 -2.68 -1.51 5.40
C LEU A 45 -1.69 -2.30 4.56
N VAL A 46 -1.05 -1.61 3.61
CA VAL A 46 0.09 -2.12 2.86
C VAL A 46 1.31 -1.29 3.22
N LEU A 47 2.45 -1.95 3.43
CA LEU A 47 3.69 -1.33 3.88
C LEU A 47 4.86 -1.82 3.04
N ILE A 48 5.86 -0.94 2.86
CA ILE A 48 7.19 -1.31 2.40
C ILE A 48 8.20 -0.82 3.43
N ASN A 49 9.06 -1.72 3.94
CA ASN A 49 10.19 -1.32 4.78
C ASN A 49 11.36 -0.87 3.88
N PHE A 50 11.81 0.37 4.06
CA PHE A 50 13.00 0.90 3.37
C PHE A 50 14.25 0.76 4.23
N ALA A 51 14.15 1.01 5.53
CA ALA A 51 15.25 0.86 6.48
C ALA A 51 14.76 0.20 7.77
N GLU A 52 15.59 -0.68 8.33
CA GLU A 52 15.34 -1.37 9.59
C GLU A 52 16.68 -1.52 10.32
N GLU A 53 17.03 -0.49 11.08
CA GLU A 53 18.24 -0.39 11.90
C GLU A 53 17.86 -0.34 13.38
N VAL A 54 18.83 -0.52 14.27
CA VAL A 54 18.60 -0.50 15.73
C VAL A 54 18.01 0.84 16.20
N GLU A 55 18.45 1.95 15.60
CA GLU A 55 18.07 3.32 16.02
C GLU A 55 17.09 3.99 15.06
N TYR A 56 16.88 3.45 13.85
CA TYR A 56 16.05 4.06 12.82
C TYR A 56 15.28 3.02 12.00
N CYS A 57 14.02 3.31 11.75
CA CYS A 57 13.21 2.54 10.83
C CYS A 57 12.43 3.48 9.92
N GLU A 58 12.39 3.15 8.63
CA GLU A 58 11.62 3.86 7.63
C GLU A 58 10.67 2.91 6.92
N LYS A 59 9.40 3.31 6.85
CA LYS A 59 8.35 2.55 6.20
C LYS A 59 7.48 3.47 5.36
N LEU A 60 7.18 3.04 4.14
CA LEU A 60 6.20 3.67 3.27
C LEU A 60 4.88 2.93 3.40
N PHE A 61 3.81 3.65 3.75
CA PHE A 61 2.49 3.07 4.03
C PHE A 61 1.45 3.50 3.01
N LEU A 62 0.57 2.57 2.62
CA LEU A 62 -0.65 2.82 1.87
C LEU A 62 -1.84 2.30 2.67
N LYS A 63 -2.67 3.22 3.17
CA LYS A 63 -3.96 2.88 3.79
C LYS A 63 -4.89 2.30 2.72
N VAL A 64 -5.43 1.12 2.99
CA VAL A 64 -6.50 0.49 2.19
C VAL A 64 -7.82 0.76 2.89
N GLY A 65 -8.81 1.22 2.12
CA GLY A 65 -10.08 1.65 2.66
C GLY A 65 -10.14 3.16 2.90
N ASP A 66 -10.58 3.87 1.87
CA ASP A 66 -11.43 5.05 1.95
C ASP A 66 -11.86 5.41 0.52
N LYS A 67 -13.06 5.00 0.11
CA LYS A 67 -13.67 5.52 -1.12
C LYS A 67 -14.41 6.83 -0.88
N SER A 68 -14.46 7.31 0.37
CA SER A 68 -15.04 8.62 0.66
C SER A 68 -13.96 9.69 0.52
N GLY A 69 -13.99 10.45 -0.58
CA GLY A 69 -13.38 11.78 -0.58
C GLY A 69 -12.21 12.09 -1.53
N ARG A 70 -11.92 11.28 -2.56
CA ARG A 70 -11.16 11.81 -3.72
C ARG A 70 -11.96 11.68 -5.00
N ASN A 71 -12.94 12.59 -5.13
CA ASN A 71 -13.41 12.99 -6.45
C ASN A 71 -12.29 13.86 -7.06
N SER A 72 -11.32 13.24 -7.72
CA SER A 72 -10.41 13.96 -8.62
C SER A 72 -11.08 14.13 -9.97
N ASP A 73 -12.23 14.82 -9.96
CA ASP A 73 -12.72 15.57 -11.11
C ASP A 73 -11.89 16.85 -11.17
N VAL A 74 -10.65 16.75 -11.69
CA VAL A 74 -10.00 17.90 -12.31
C VAL A 74 -10.38 17.80 -13.78
N GLY A 75 -11.38 18.59 -14.16
CA GLY A 75 -11.84 18.70 -15.53
C GLY A 75 -10.68 18.99 -16.47
N ARG A 76 -10.53 18.14 -17.48
CA ARG A 76 -9.98 18.56 -18.77
C ARG A 76 -11.09 19.31 -19.50
N GLY A 77 -11.12 20.62 -19.29
CA GLY A 77 -11.62 21.58 -20.27
C GLY A 77 -10.45 22.12 -21.07
#